data_AF-A0AAN8WJR0-F1
#
_entry.id   AF-A0AAN8WJR0-F1
#
_cell.length_a   1.000
_cell.length_b   1.000
_cell.length_c   1.000
_cell.angle_alpha   90.00
_cell.angle_beta   90.00
_cell.angle_gamma   90.00
#
_symmetry.space_group_name_H-M   'P 1'
#
loop_
_entity.id
_entity.type
_entity.pdbx_description
1 polymer ?
#
loop_
_entity_poly.entity_id
_entity_poly.type
_entity_poly.pdbx_seq_one_letter_code
_entity_poly.pdbx_strand_id
1 'polypeptide(L)'
;MWEQMENGPLSMSRVEKALDGNLCRCTGYRPILDAFKSLAEDADEGLQNRLADIEEAYKGTCNNACAKDCGDCRYIVEGMMEFKKSFSKSAPQPSADLKLSSSGVRWYRPQTIQVEYML
;
A
#
# COMPACT_ATOMS: atom_id res chain seq x y z
N MET A 1 -11.23 14.68 4.48
CA MET A 1 -9.92 14.03 4.67
C MET A 1 -8.79 14.92 4.23
N TRP A 2 -8.69 15.27 2.94
CA TRP A 2 -7.66 16.17 2.39
C TRP A 2 -7.52 17.49 3.17
N GLU A 3 -8.63 18.16 3.47
CA GLU A 3 -8.65 19.37 4.30
C GLU A 3 -8.09 19.16 5.72
N GLN A 4 -8.19 17.97 6.30
CA GLN A 4 -7.63 17.70 7.62
C GLN A 4 -6.11 17.58 7.60
N MET A 5 -5.53 17.18 6.45
CA MET A 5 -4.08 17.06 6.26
C MET A 5 -3.42 18.44 6.09
N GLU A 6 -4.15 19.44 5.59
CA GLU A 6 -3.65 20.81 5.44
C GLU A 6 -3.75 21.63 6.74
N ASN A 7 -4.66 21.26 7.64
CA ASN A 7 -4.92 21.97 8.89
C ASN A 7 -4.02 21.50 10.05
N GLY A 8 -2.72 21.37 9.79
CA GLY A 8 -1.69 21.05 10.79
C GLY A 8 -1.63 19.56 11.19
N PRO A 9 -1.01 19.24 12.35
CA PRO A 9 -0.66 17.89 12.74
C PRO A 9 -1.87 16.93 12.78
N LEU A 10 -1.75 15.79 12.10
CA LEU A 10 -2.79 14.76 12.04
C LEU A 10 -2.72 13.89 13.29
N SER A 11 -3.86 13.72 13.97
CA SER A 11 -4.00 12.76 15.06
C SER A 11 -4.99 11.66 14.73
N MET A 12 -4.83 10.51 15.39
CA MET A 12 -5.69 9.33 15.24
C MET A 12 -7.18 9.68 15.45
N SER A 13 -7.46 10.52 16.46
CA SER A 13 -8.83 10.97 16.74
C SER A 13 -9.39 11.87 15.64
N ARG A 14 -8.58 12.74 15.03
CA ARG A 14 -9.01 13.57 13.88
C ARG A 14 -9.35 12.70 12.69
N VAL A 15 -8.56 11.65 12.43
CA VAL A 15 -8.82 10.67 11.37
C VAL A 15 -10.16 9.96 11.58
N GLU A 16 -10.44 9.48 12.80
CA GLU A 16 -11.72 8.84 13.12
C GLU A 16 -12.90 9.80 12.93
N LYS A 17 -12.82 11.02 13.47
CA LYS A 17 -13.87 12.03 13.31
C LYS A 17 -14.12 12.40 11.84
N ALA A 18 -13.07 12.44 11.02
CA ALA A 18 -13.19 12.72 9.60
C ALA A 18 -13.85 11.57 8.81
N LEU A 19 -13.76 10.33 9.32
CA LEU A 19 -14.31 9.14 8.68
C LEU A 19 -15.67 8.69 9.22
N ASP A 20 -16.09 9.18 10.38
CA ASP A 20 -17.32 8.78 11.11
C ASP A 20 -18.62 8.91 10.28
N GLY A 21 -18.66 9.88 9.34
CA GLY A 21 -19.79 10.09 8.43
C GLY A 21 -19.73 9.33 7.10
N ASN A 22 -18.67 8.57 6.84
CA ASN A 22 -18.53 7.83 5.59
C ASN A 22 -19.07 6.40 5.79
N LEU A 23 -19.74 5.84 4.79
CA LEU A 23 -20.13 4.42 4.78
C LEU A 23 -19.46 3.64 3.63
N CYS A 24 -18.88 2.48 3.94
CA CYS A 24 -18.18 1.60 3.03
C CYS A 24 -18.54 0.16 3.38
N ARG A 25 -19.32 -0.46 2.51
CA ARG A 25 -19.82 -1.83 2.72
C ARG A 25 -18.80 -2.90 2.36
N CYS A 26 -17.85 -2.60 1.48
CA CYS A 26 -16.98 -3.60 0.88
C CYS A 26 -15.77 -3.93 1.76
N THR A 27 -15.09 -2.91 2.28
CA THR A 27 -13.82 -3.09 3.02
C THR A 27 -14.02 -3.33 4.51
N GLY A 28 -15.22 -3.05 5.03
CA GLY A 28 -15.50 -3.11 6.47
C GLY A 28 -14.72 -2.08 7.28
N TYR A 29 -14.33 -0.94 6.66
CA TYR A 29 -13.62 0.22 7.23
C TYR A 29 -12.21 0.00 7.76
N ARG A 30 -11.94 -1.12 8.43
CA ARG A 30 -10.66 -1.39 9.11
C ARG A 30 -9.43 -1.10 8.24
N PRO A 31 -9.33 -1.55 6.98
CA PRO A 31 -8.15 -1.28 6.16
C PRO A 31 -7.98 0.21 5.80
N ILE A 32 -9.08 0.93 5.60
CA ILE A 32 -9.06 2.36 5.26
C ILE A 32 -8.65 3.16 6.49
N LEU A 33 -9.24 2.83 7.64
CA LEU A 33 -8.97 3.51 8.90
C LEU A 33 -7.51 3.31 9.32
N ASP A 34 -7.00 2.08 9.25
CA ASP A 34 -5.61 1.75 9.55
C ASP A 34 -4.63 2.55 8.67
N ALA A 35 -4.91 2.67 7.36
CA ALA A 35 -4.07 3.41 6.41
C ALA A 35 -3.97 4.91 6.73
N PHE A 36 -5.07 5.55 7.12
CA PHE A 36 -5.03 6.97 7.46
C PHE A 36 -4.46 7.22 8.86
N LYS A 37 -4.70 6.28 9.77
CA LYS A 37 -4.17 6.32 11.13
C LYS A 37 -2.64 6.19 11.15
N SER A 38 -2.02 5.41 10.26
CA SER A 38 -0.54 5.34 10.21
C SER A 38 0.14 6.67 9.86
N LEU A 39 -0.61 7.62 9.28
CA LEU A 39 -0.12 8.97 8.95
C LEU A 39 -0.23 9.96 10.13
N ALA A 40 -0.83 9.54 11.25
CA ALA A 40 -0.97 10.39 12.42
C ALA A 40 0.32 10.46 13.25
N GLU A 41 0.53 11.56 13.94
CA GLU A 41 1.71 11.78 14.79
C GLU A 41 1.69 10.92 16.06
N ASP A 42 0.49 10.59 16.54
CA ASP A 42 0.22 9.70 17.68
C ASP A 42 -0.10 8.26 17.23
N ALA A 43 0.31 7.89 16.01
CA ALA A 43 0.13 6.53 15.51
C ALA A 43 0.98 5.52 16.28
N ASP A 44 0.39 4.34 16.53
CA ASP A 44 1.11 3.21 17.12
C ASP A 44 2.19 2.69 16.17
N GLU A 45 3.40 2.43 16.70
CA GLU A 45 4.54 1.94 15.91
C GLU A 45 4.23 0.59 15.23
N GLY A 46 3.46 -0.28 15.90
CA GLY A 46 2.98 -1.54 15.33
C GLY A 46 1.99 -1.34 14.18
N LEU A 47 1.20 -0.27 14.18
CA LEU A 47 0.36 0.09 13.04
C LEU A 47 1.20 0.60 11.86
N GLN A 48 2.16 1.48 12.11
CA GLN A 48 3.08 2.01 11.09
C GLN A 48 3.88 0.88 10.42
N ASN A 49 4.40 -0.07 11.20
CA ASN A 49 5.22 -1.17 10.70
C ASN A 49 4.45 -2.14 9.78
N ARG A 50 3.14 -2.32 10.03
CA ARG A 50 2.26 -3.19 9.22
C ARG A 50 1.97 -2.58 7.85
N LEU A 51 1.93 -1.26 7.77
CA LEU A 51 1.69 -0.55 6.52
C LEU A 51 3.02 -0.19 5.87
N ALA A 52 3.03 -0.01 4.56
CA ALA A 52 4.18 0.49 3.84
C ALA A 52 3.65 1.54 2.89
N ASP A 53 4.26 2.72 2.90
CA ASP A 53 4.01 3.70 1.87
C ASP A 53 4.33 3.08 0.52
N ILE A 54 3.53 3.39 -0.51
CA ILE A 54 3.70 2.78 -1.84
C ILE A 54 5.11 3.07 -2.38
N GLU A 55 5.64 4.26 -2.10
CA GLU A 55 7.00 4.68 -2.48
C GLU A 55 8.10 3.91 -1.74
N GLU A 56 7.79 3.33 -0.57
CA GLU A 56 8.72 2.54 0.23
C GLU A 56 8.51 1.03 0.09
N ALA A 57 7.30 0.60 -0.29
CA ALA A 57 6.96 -0.80 -0.53
C ALA A 57 7.88 -1.45 -1.58
N TYR A 58 8.47 -0.65 -2.48
CA TYR A 58 9.43 -1.08 -3.49
C TYR A 58 10.88 -0.72 -3.16
N LYS A 59 11.14 0.12 -2.14
CA LYS A 59 12.49 0.42 -1.63
C LYS A 59 12.95 -0.76 -0.78
N GLY A 60 13.59 -1.73 -1.44
CA GLY A 60 14.06 -2.95 -0.78
C GLY A 60 13.70 -4.24 -1.50
N THR A 61 13.10 -4.18 -2.70
CA THR A 61 13.12 -5.34 -3.60
C THR A 61 14.57 -5.78 -3.80
N CYS A 62 14.89 -7.06 -3.55
CA CYS A 62 16.26 -7.53 -3.77
C CYS A 62 16.63 -7.22 -5.22
N ASN A 63 17.62 -6.34 -5.41
CA ASN A 63 18.14 -5.99 -6.72
C ASN A 63 19.03 -7.12 -7.27
N ASN A 64 18.55 -8.38 -7.27
CA ASN A 64 19.23 -9.58 -7.79
C ASN A 64 20.70 -9.79 -7.39
N ALA A 65 21.26 -8.99 -6.49
CA ALA A 65 22.64 -9.01 -6.01
C ALA A 65 22.77 -9.81 -4.71
N CYS A 66 21.67 -10.43 -4.26
CA CYS A 66 21.69 -11.39 -3.16
C CYS A 66 22.08 -12.77 -3.72
N ALA A 67 23.23 -13.30 -3.29
CA ALA A 67 23.80 -14.55 -3.80
C ALA A 67 23.03 -15.83 -3.38
N LYS A 68 22.01 -15.72 -2.52
CA LYS A 68 21.14 -16.83 -2.07
C LYS A 68 19.69 -16.35 -1.97
N ASP A 69 18.76 -17.28 -2.16
CA ASP A 69 17.32 -17.07 -2.26
C ASP A 69 16.76 -16.01 -1.31
N CYS A 70 16.00 -15.05 -1.86
CA CYS A 70 15.27 -14.03 -1.11
C CYS A 70 14.13 -14.64 -0.29
N GLY A 71 14.47 -15.27 0.83
CA GLY A 71 13.54 -15.62 1.91
C GLY A 71 13.88 -14.91 3.22
N ASP A 72 15.10 -14.39 3.34
CA ASP A 72 15.65 -13.90 4.62
C ASP A 72 16.64 -12.72 4.45
N CYS A 73 16.41 -11.85 3.47
CA CYS A 73 17.25 -10.66 3.27
C CYS A 73 16.98 -9.63 4.39
N ARG A 74 17.93 -9.49 5.31
CA ARG A 74 17.94 -8.43 6.33
C ARG A 74 18.47 -7.14 5.70
N TYR A 75 17.62 -6.14 5.52
CA TYR A 75 18.07 -4.76 5.30
C TYR A 75 18.07 -4.05 6.65
N ILE A 76 19.24 -3.57 7.09
CA ILE A 76 19.36 -2.73 8.28
C ILE A 76 19.25 -1.29 7.80
N VAL A 77 18.16 -0.62 8.16
CA VAL A 77 18.05 0.84 8.05
C VAL A 77 18.62 1.42 9.34
N GLU A 78 19.62 2.31 9.27
CA GLU A 78 20.14 3.00 10.45
C GLU A 78 19.00 3.71 11.19
N GLY A 79 18.77 3.33 12.45
CA GLY A 79 17.77 3.96 13.32
C GLY A 79 16.40 3.27 13.37
N MET A 80 16.15 2.20 12.62
CA MET A 80 14.90 1.41 12.71
C MET A 80 15.17 0.00 13.23
N MET A 81 14.40 -0.39 14.26
CA MET A 81 14.45 -1.72 14.86
C MET A 81 14.03 -2.77 13.81
N GLU A 82 14.70 -3.94 13.84
CA GLU A 82 14.66 -5.02 12.86
C GLU A 82 13.32 -5.25 12.13
N PHE A 83 13.21 -4.79 10.89
CA PHE A 83 12.06 -5.10 10.04
C PHE A 83 12.16 -6.54 9.47
N LYS A 84 11.37 -7.45 10.02
CA LYS A 84 11.09 -8.78 9.42
C LYS A 84 10.00 -8.69 8.35
N LYS A 85 10.10 -7.75 7.40
CA LYS A 85 9.19 -7.77 6.25
C LYS A 85 9.76 -8.75 5.23
N SER A 86 9.02 -9.82 4.94
CA SER A 86 9.35 -10.72 3.83
C SER A 86 9.17 -9.94 2.53
N PHE A 87 10.23 -9.30 2.06
CA PHE A 87 10.25 -8.54 0.82
C PHE A 87 10.06 -9.49 -0.37
N SER A 88 9.14 -9.15 -1.27
CA SER A 88 9.02 -9.88 -2.54
C SER A 88 10.26 -9.62 -3.40
N LYS A 89 10.73 -10.65 -4.12
CA LYS A 89 11.89 -10.60 -5.03
C LYS A 89 11.82 -9.42 -6.02
N SER A 90 10.61 -9.00 -6.36
CA SER A 90 10.32 -7.84 -7.19
C SER A 90 8.92 -7.32 -6.84
N ALA A 91 8.58 -6.12 -7.30
CA ALA A 91 7.17 -5.76 -7.44
C ALA A 91 6.45 -6.87 -8.22
N PRO A 92 5.26 -7.34 -7.82
CA PRO A 92 4.52 -8.33 -8.58
C PRO A 92 4.30 -7.81 -9.99
N GLN A 93 5.08 -8.34 -10.94
CA GLN A 93 4.94 -8.02 -12.34
C GLN A 93 3.60 -8.59 -12.79
N PRO A 94 2.71 -7.78 -13.39
CA PRO A 94 1.45 -8.30 -13.90
C PRO A 94 1.78 -9.38 -14.95
N SER A 95 1.38 -10.62 -14.68
CA SER A 95 1.81 -11.79 -15.46
C SER A 95 1.17 -11.88 -16.85
N ALA A 96 0.12 -11.09 -17.10
CA ALA A 96 -0.55 -10.93 -18.38
C ALA A 96 -1.54 -9.76 -18.33
N ASP A 97 -2.12 -9.39 -19.48
CA ASP A 97 -3.33 -8.58 -19.53
C ASP A 97 -4.47 -9.31 -18.79
N LEU A 98 -4.97 -8.70 -17.72
CA LEU A 98 -6.14 -9.24 -17.04
C LEU A 98 -7.40 -8.82 -17.81
N LYS A 99 -8.10 -9.80 -18.38
CA LYS A 99 -9.42 -9.64 -18.98
C LYS A 99 -10.45 -10.37 -18.12
N LEU A 100 -11.27 -9.62 -17.40
CA LEU A 100 -12.37 -10.19 -16.62
C LEU A 100 -13.70 -9.81 -17.29
N SER A 101 -14.50 -10.80 -17.69
CA SER A 101 -15.84 -10.58 -18.22
C SER A 101 -16.89 -11.25 -17.35
N SER A 102 -17.80 -10.47 -16.77
CA SER A 102 -18.95 -10.99 -16.02
C SER A 102 -20.15 -10.06 -16.16
N SER A 103 -21.34 -10.63 -16.32
CA SER A 103 -22.62 -9.90 -16.32
C SER A 103 -22.67 -8.72 -17.31
N GLY A 104 -22.09 -8.89 -18.50
CA GLY A 104 -22.04 -7.85 -19.54
C GLY A 104 -20.99 -6.76 -19.34
N VAL A 105 -20.24 -6.78 -18.22
CA VAL A 105 -19.14 -5.85 -17.98
C VAL A 105 -17.81 -6.52 -18.29
N ARG A 106 -16.93 -5.78 -18.98
CA ARG A 106 -15.58 -6.24 -19.33
C ARG A 106 -14.54 -5.30 -18.71
N TRP A 107 -13.70 -5.85 -17.85
CA TRP A 107 -12.59 -5.16 -17.22
C TRP A 107 -11.29 -5.50 -17.92
N TYR A 108 -10.46 -4.48 -18.09
CA TYR A 108 -9.12 -4.59 -18.67
C TYR A 108 -8.12 -3.98 -17.68
N ARG A 109 -7.00 -4.66 -17.46
CA ARG A 109 -5.80 -4.07 -16.82
C ARG A 109 -4.71 -3.92 -17.89
N PRO A 110 -4.66 -2.78 -18.60
CA PRO A 110 -3.64 -2.55 -19.63
C PRO A 110 -2.25 -2.40 -19.00
N GLN A 111 -1.25 -3.06 -19.59
CA GLN A 111 0.14 -2.97 -19.12
C GLN A 111 0.94 -1.85 -19.79
N THR A 112 0.47 -1.35 -20.94
CA THR A 112 1.12 -0.27 -21.70
C THR A 112 0.07 0.73 -22.16
N ILE A 113 0.49 1.96 -22.45
CA ILE A 113 -0.38 3.04 -22.96
C ILE A 113 -0.87 2.78 -24.41
N GLN A 114 -0.31 1.78 -25.12
CA GLN A 114 -0.60 1.54 -26.53
C GLN A 114 -2.00 0.95 -26.82
N VAL A 115 -2.80 0.66 -25.79
CA VAL A 115 -4.09 -0.04 -25.93
C VAL A 115 -5.29 0.89 -26.15
N GLU A 116 -5.07 2.20 -26.33
CA GLU A 116 -6.15 3.20 -26.50
C GLU A 116 -6.89 3.10 -27.86
N TYR A 117 -6.39 2.29 -28.81
CA TYR A 117 -6.93 2.21 -30.18
C TYR A 117 -7.60 0.88 -30.56
N MET A 118 -8.03 0.07 -29.58
CA MET A 118 -8.74 -1.19 -29.84
C MET A 118 -10.20 -1.16 -29.34
N LEU A 119 -10.89 -0.05 -29.62
CA LEU A 119 -12.34 0.09 -29.57
C LEU A 119 -12.87 0.58 -30.91
#